data_AF-A0A7K3X6R3-F1
#
_entry.id   AF-A0A7K3X6R3-F1
#
_cell.length_a   1.000
_cell.length_b   1.000
_cell.length_c   1.000
_cell.angle_alpha   90.00
_cell.angle_beta   90.00
_cell.angle_gamma   90.00
#
_symmetry.space_group_name_H-M   'P 1'
#
loop_
_entity.id
_entity.type
_entity.pdbx_description
1 polymer ?
#
loop_
_entity_poly.entity_id
_entity_poly.type
_entity_poly.pdbx_seq_one_letter_code
_entity_poly.pdbx_strand_id
1 'polypeptide(L)'
;MKERWRAIGVLAAALFLVNVAARLVNRFVFPDDDTATDRITLLMFVVIGLILAVLAFRWGRDRPVGWWAADLTAAVAVALALTVFVGPLLVGESPFANGAGFFFAQIWLYLAATAAGVLVGFLTLTALGRDHRSQQLKRYAELKAAKPRKVVRR
;
A
#
# COMPACT_ATOMS: atom_id res chain seq x y z
N MET A 1 7.99 6.10 -18.23
CA MET A 1 8.81 5.32 -17.26
C MET A 1 9.26 6.14 -16.05
N LYS A 2 9.84 7.33 -16.22
CA LYS A 2 10.33 8.18 -15.10
C LYS A 2 9.25 8.49 -14.04
N GLU A 3 8.02 8.80 -14.46
CA GLU A 3 6.92 9.09 -13.54
C GLU A 3 6.46 7.88 -12.71
N ARG A 4 6.49 6.68 -13.30
CA ARG A 4 6.15 5.42 -12.61
C ARG A 4 7.12 5.14 -11.48
N TRP A 5 8.42 5.21 -11.76
CA TRP A 5 9.47 5.05 -10.75
C TRP A 5 9.45 6.15 -9.69
N ARG A 6 9.08 7.39 -10.06
CA ARG A 6 8.88 8.48 -9.10
C ARG A 6 7.71 8.17 -8.17
N ALA A 7 6.59 7.68 -8.68
CA ALA A 7 5.44 7.31 -7.84
C ALA A 7 5.77 6.16 -6.88
N ILE A 8 6.46 5.13 -7.38
CA ILE A 8 6.95 4.01 -6.56
C ILE A 8 7.89 4.52 -5.46
N GLY A 9 8.86 5.38 -5.82
CA GLY A 9 9.81 5.95 -4.87
C GLY A 9 9.15 6.83 -3.82
N VAL A 10 8.18 7.67 -4.18
CA VAL A 10 7.42 8.49 -3.24
C VAL A 10 6.60 7.62 -2.29
N LEU A 11 5.94 6.58 -2.81
CA LEU A 11 5.20 5.64 -1.97
C LEU A 11 6.12 4.90 -1.01
N ALA A 12 7.23 4.36 -1.50
CA ALA A 12 8.21 3.66 -0.68
C ALA A 12 8.78 4.58 0.42
N ALA A 13 9.10 5.83 0.08
CA ALA A 13 9.55 6.84 1.03
C ALA A 13 8.48 7.15 2.07
N ALA A 14 7.21 7.31 1.67
CA ALA A 14 6.11 7.56 2.61
C ALA A 14 5.92 6.38 3.59
N LEU A 15 5.91 5.14 3.09
CA LEU A 15 5.80 3.94 3.94
C LEU A 15 6.98 3.80 4.90
N PHE A 16 8.19 4.08 4.42
CA PHE A 16 9.40 4.09 5.23
C PHE A 16 9.36 5.18 6.31
N LEU A 17 8.91 6.39 5.97
CA LEU A 17 8.79 7.50 6.92
C LEU A 17 7.79 7.17 8.04
N VAL A 18 6.67 6.50 7.73
CA VAL A 18 5.74 6.02 8.77
C VAL A 18 6.42 5.05 9.74
N ASN A 19 7.27 4.14 9.22
CA ASN A 19 8.04 3.23 10.07
C ASN A 19 9.04 3.97 10.96
N VAL A 20 9.82 4.88 10.38
CA VAL A 20 10.80 5.67 11.12
C VAL A 20 10.11 6.52 12.18
N ALA A 21 9.02 7.20 11.84
CA ALA A 21 8.25 8.00 12.80
C ALA A 21 7.75 7.16 13.98
N ALA A 22 7.16 6.00 13.73
CA ALA A 22 6.71 5.10 14.79
C ALA A 22 7.87 4.69 15.72
N ARG A 23 9.03 4.34 15.15
CA ARG A 23 10.22 3.98 15.93
C ARG A 23 10.76 5.14 16.77
N LEU A 24 10.78 6.36 16.20
CA LEU A 24 11.22 7.55 16.92
C LEU A 24 10.25 7.91 18.05
N VAL A 25 8.94 7.80 17.81
CA VAL A 25 7.92 8.04 18.85
C VAL A 25 8.09 7.04 19.99
N ASN A 26 8.26 5.74 19.71
CA ASN A 26 8.51 4.75 20.75
C ASN A 26 9.78 5.08 21.54
N ARG A 27 10.89 5.37 20.85
CA ARG A 27 12.19 5.66 21.48
C ARG A 27 12.18 6.92 22.36
N PHE A 28 11.51 7.99 21.95
CA PHE A 28 11.58 9.29 22.64
C PHE A 28 10.41 9.56 23.58
N VAL A 29 9.23 8.99 23.32
CA VAL A 29 8.01 9.29 24.09
C VAL A 29 7.69 8.15 25.07
N PHE A 30 7.99 6.91 24.72
CA PHE A 30 7.60 5.72 25.49
C PHE A 30 8.76 4.72 25.68
N PRO A 31 9.92 5.13 26.23
CA PRO A 31 11.11 4.28 26.29
C PRO A 31 10.95 3.01 27.12
N ASP A 32 10.05 2.99 28.11
CA ASP A 32 9.84 1.87 29.06
C ASP A 32 8.36 1.42 29.15
N ASP A 33 7.53 1.75 28.15
CA ASP A 33 6.12 1.34 28.12
C ASP A 33 5.86 0.36 26.95
N ASP A 34 5.92 -0.93 27.27
CA ASP A 34 5.67 -2.02 26.32
C ASP A 34 4.25 -1.95 25.74
N THR A 35 3.27 -1.59 26.59
CA THR A 35 1.87 -1.44 26.17
C THR A 35 1.68 -0.31 25.15
N ALA A 36 2.36 0.82 25.33
CA ALA A 36 2.34 1.92 24.37
C ALA A 36 3.08 1.54 23.08
N THR A 37 4.22 0.88 23.20
CA THR A 37 5.04 0.39 22.06
C THR A 37 4.23 -0.55 21.16
N ASP A 38 3.49 -1.50 21.74
CA ASP A 38 2.64 -2.43 21.01
C ASP A 38 1.50 -1.71 20.27
N ARG A 39 0.84 -0.75 20.95
CA ARG A 39 -0.25 0.04 20.35
C ARG A 39 0.24 0.91 19.20
N ILE A 40 1.41 1.52 19.33
CA ILE A 40 2.00 2.36 18.27
C ILE A 40 2.41 1.49 17.08
N THR A 41 2.96 0.31 17.34
CA THR A 41 3.31 -0.66 16.29
C THR A 41 2.06 -1.13 15.55
N LEU A 42 0.97 -1.43 16.27
CA LEU A 42 -0.31 -1.78 15.66
C LEU A 42 -0.87 -0.61 14.84
N LEU A 43 -0.88 0.60 15.40
CA LEU A 43 -1.36 1.80 14.72
C LEU A 43 -0.57 2.06 13.44
N MET A 44 0.75 1.89 13.47
CA MET A 44 1.64 2.00 12.30
C MET A 44 1.20 1.03 11.20
N PHE A 45 0.96 -0.25 11.52
CA PHE A 45 0.48 -1.23 10.54
C PHE A 45 -0.90 -0.88 9.98
N VAL A 46 -1.82 -0.37 10.81
CA VAL A 46 -3.14 0.10 10.36
C VAL A 46 -3.01 1.28 9.39
N VAL A 47 -2.15 2.26 9.70
CA VAL A 47 -1.90 3.42 8.83
C VAL A 47 -1.33 2.99 7.48
N ILE A 48 -0.35 2.09 7.48
CA ILE A 48 0.25 1.53 6.26
C ILE A 48 -0.82 0.80 5.43
N GLY A 49 -1.61 -0.06 6.07
CA GLY A 49 -2.71 -0.77 5.43
C GLY A 49 -3.73 0.18 4.80
N LEU A 50 -4.07 1.27 5.50
CA LEU A 50 -5.02 2.28 5.01
C LEU A 50 -4.47 3.06 3.82
N ILE A 51 -3.20 3.46 3.84
CA ILE A 51 -2.53 4.12 2.70
C ILE A 51 -2.63 3.22 1.46
N LEU A 52 -2.31 1.93 1.62
CA LEU A 52 -2.35 0.97 0.53
C LEU A 52 -3.78 0.67 0.06
N ALA A 53 -4.75 0.59 0.97
CA ALA A 53 -6.16 0.42 0.62
C ALA A 53 -6.66 1.58 -0.26
N VAL A 54 -6.36 2.81 0.14
CA VAL A 54 -6.73 4.02 -0.63
C VAL A 54 -6.06 4.02 -2.00
N LEU A 55 -4.79 3.65 -2.09
CA LEU A 55 -4.06 3.61 -3.36
C LEU A 55 -4.54 2.48 -4.28
N ALA A 56 -4.74 1.27 -3.76
CA ALA A 56 -5.30 0.15 -4.51
C ALA A 56 -6.69 0.50 -5.07
N PHE A 57 -7.52 1.13 -4.24
CA PHE A 57 -8.84 1.61 -4.64
C PHE A 57 -8.75 2.70 -5.72
N ARG A 58 -7.89 3.70 -5.55
CA ARG A 58 -7.78 4.83 -6.49
C ARG A 58 -7.16 4.42 -7.81
N TRP A 59 -6.07 3.64 -7.79
CA TRP A 59 -5.38 3.21 -9.01
C TRP A 59 -6.14 2.10 -9.73
N GLY A 60 -6.83 1.22 -9.02
CA GLY A 60 -7.62 0.14 -9.63
C GLY A 60 -8.86 0.61 -10.40
N ARG A 61 -9.33 1.85 -10.16
CA ARG A 61 -10.39 2.45 -10.98
C ARG A 61 -9.96 2.68 -12.42
N ASP A 62 -8.74 3.18 -12.60
CA ASP A 62 -8.29 3.70 -13.90
C ASP A 62 -7.35 2.74 -14.62
N ARG A 63 -6.77 1.75 -13.91
CA ARG A 63 -5.69 0.89 -14.43
C ARG A 63 -5.99 -0.61 -14.24
N PRO A 64 -5.48 -1.47 -15.14
CA PRO A 64 -5.56 -2.92 -14.99
C PRO A 64 -4.76 -3.41 -13.77
N VAL A 65 -5.26 -4.48 -13.12
CA VAL A 65 -4.71 -5.03 -11.87
C VAL A 65 -3.23 -5.36 -11.95
N GLY A 66 -2.79 -6.02 -13.03
CA GLY A 66 -1.39 -6.41 -13.17
C GLY A 66 -0.39 -5.26 -13.14
N TRP A 67 -0.81 -4.05 -13.54
CA TRP A 67 0.08 -2.88 -13.57
C TRP A 67 0.20 -2.23 -12.20
N TRP A 68 -0.93 -1.88 -11.58
CA TRP A 68 -0.89 -1.18 -10.30
C TRP A 68 -0.47 -2.12 -9.15
N ALA A 69 -0.80 -3.41 -9.22
CA ALA A 69 -0.37 -4.38 -8.22
C ALA A 69 1.16 -4.55 -8.23
N ALA A 70 1.78 -4.64 -9.41
CA ALA A 70 3.24 -4.70 -9.52
C ALA A 70 3.92 -3.46 -8.94
N ASP A 71 3.35 -2.27 -9.16
CA ASP A 71 3.87 -1.01 -8.63
C ASP A 71 3.77 -0.93 -7.10
N LEU A 72 2.64 -1.36 -6.53
CA LEU A 72 2.48 -1.43 -5.07
C LEU A 72 3.42 -2.45 -4.46
N THR A 73 3.55 -3.65 -5.04
CA THR A 73 4.48 -4.68 -4.57
C THR A 73 5.92 -4.17 -4.61
N ALA A 74 6.34 -3.50 -5.68
CA ALA A 74 7.66 -2.91 -5.77
C ALA A 74 7.89 -1.85 -4.69
N ALA A 75 6.92 -0.96 -4.45
CA ALA A 75 7.03 0.07 -3.42
C ALA A 75 7.10 -0.54 -2.00
N VAL A 76 6.28 -1.55 -1.72
CA VAL A 76 6.28 -2.29 -0.46
C VAL A 76 7.62 -2.99 -0.23
N ALA A 77 8.18 -3.65 -1.25
CA ALA A 77 9.48 -4.31 -1.17
C ALA A 77 10.62 -3.33 -0.91
N VAL A 78 10.63 -2.18 -1.60
CA VAL A 78 11.63 -1.12 -1.37
C VAL A 78 11.49 -0.53 0.04
N ALA A 79 10.27 -0.23 0.49
CA ALA A 79 10.03 0.29 1.84
C ALA A 79 10.47 -0.71 2.92
N LEU A 80 10.19 -2.00 2.73
CA LEU A 80 10.64 -3.06 3.63
C LEU A 80 12.17 -3.13 3.68
N ALA A 81 12.84 -3.10 2.52
CA ALA A 81 14.30 -3.08 2.45
C ALA A 81 14.89 -1.86 3.17
N LEU A 82 14.34 -0.66 2.94
CA LEU A 82 14.75 0.55 3.66
C LEU A 82 14.54 0.40 5.18
N THR A 83 13.42 -0.17 5.60
CA THR A 83 13.10 -0.38 7.02
C THR A 83 14.08 -1.34 7.70
N VAL A 84 14.52 -2.39 6.99
CA VAL A 84 15.47 -3.38 7.48
C VAL A 84 16.90 -2.83 7.49
N PHE A 85 17.35 -2.16 6.43
CA PHE A 85 18.75 -1.76 6.28
C PHE A 85 19.04 -0.34 6.77
N VAL A 86 18.12 0.61 6.54
CA VAL A 86 18.30 2.03 6.88
C VAL A 86 17.66 2.37 8.22
N GLY A 87 16.54 1.73 8.56
CA GLY A 87 15.84 1.95 9.83
C GLY A 87 16.73 1.86 11.07
N PRO A 88 17.57 0.81 11.23
CA PRO A 88 18.51 0.69 12.35
C PRO A 88 19.49 1.86 12.46
N LEU A 89 19.99 2.38 11.33
CA LEU A 89 20.95 3.48 11.29
C LEU A 89 20.35 4.80 11.77
N LEU A 90 19.04 5.00 11.55
CA LEU A 90 18.33 6.22 11.96
C LEU A 90 17.90 6.18 13.42
N VAL A 91 17.57 4.98 13.92
CA VAL A 91 17.01 4.82 15.26
C VAL A 91 18.09 4.47 16.28
N GLY A 92 19.25 3.95 15.86
CA GLY A 92 20.38 3.66 16.76
C GLY A 92 20.25 2.36 17.55
N GLU A 93 19.43 1.42 17.09
CA GLU A 93 19.27 0.08 17.67
C GLU A 93 19.53 -0.99 16.62
N SER A 94 20.12 -2.11 17.03
CA SER A 94 20.32 -3.23 16.12
C SER A 94 18.96 -3.87 15.78
N PRO A 95 18.74 -4.32 14.52
CA PRO A 95 17.48 -4.95 14.13
C PRO A 95 17.20 -6.27 14.89
N PHE A 96 18.20 -6.79 15.61
CA PHE A 96 18.14 -8.02 16.38
C PHE A 96 18.20 -7.77 17.90
N ALA A 97 18.11 -6.52 18.36
CA ALA A 97 18.19 -6.19 19.79
C ALA A 97 17.15 -6.95 20.62
N ASN A 98 15.96 -7.16 20.06
CA ASN A 98 14.85 -7.91 20.67
C ASN A 98 14.77 -9.37 20.20
N GLY A 99 15.86 -9.89 19.61
CA GLY A 99 15.96 -11.25 19.08
C GLY A 99 15.51 -11.42 17.62
N ALA A 100 16.03 -12.45 16.96
CA ALA A 100 15.73 -12.74 15.56
C ALA A 100 14.24 -13.09 15.32
N GLY A 101 13.58 -13.75 16.28
CA GLY A 101 12.16 -14.07 16.19
C GLY A 101 11.28 -12.82 16.06
N PHE A 102 11.57 -11.80 16.86
CA PHE A 102 10.86 -10.51 16.82
C PHE A 102 11.06 -9.80 15.48
N PHE A 103 12.28 -9.81 14.95
CA PHE A 103 12.60 -9.26 13.63
C PHE A 103 11.76 -9.91 12.51
N PHE A 104 11.73 -11.24 12.45
CA PHE A 104 10.93 -11.93 11.43
C PHE A 104 9.43 -11.77 11.63
N ALA A 105 8.96 -11.72 12.89
CA ALA A 105 7.56 -11.43 13.20
C ALA A 105 7.15 -10.04 12.68
N GLN A 106 7.99 -9.02 12.85
CA GLN A 106 7.72 -7.68 12.30
C GLN A 106 7.64 -7.69 10.77
N ILE A 107 8.52 -8.41 10.08
CA ILE A 107 8.45 -8.56 8.62
C ILE A 107 7.13 -9.22 8.21
N TRP A 108 6.75 -10.30 8.88
CA TRP A 108 5.53 -11.04 8.54
C TRP A 108 4.27 -10.21 8.81
N LEU A 109 4.24 -9.48 9.94
CA LEU A 109 3.15 -8.55 10.27
C LEU A 109 3.06 -7.40 9.26
N TYR A 110 4.20 -6.85 8.84
CA TYR A 110 4.24 -5.83 7.79
C TYR A 110 3.68 -6.37 6.46
N LEU A 111 4.11 -7.56 6.04
CA LEU A 111 3.60 -8.20 4.82
C LEU A 111 2.10 -8.52 4.93
N ALA A 112 1.64 -9.00 6.09
CA ALA A 112 0.23 -9.26 6.34
C ALA A 112 -0.61 -7.98 6.30
N ALA A 113 -0.17 -6.92 6.96
CA ALA A 113 -0.87 -5.63 6.98
C ALA A 113 -0.93 -4.98 5.59
N THR A 114 0.17 -5.03 4.84
CA THR A 114 0.21 -4.51 3.48
C THR A 114 -0.67 -5.31 2.53
N ALA A 115 -0.65 -6.64 2.60
CA ALA A 115 -1.53 -7.51 1.83
C ALA A 115 -3.02 -7.26 2.19
N ALA A 116 -3.34 -7.18 3.48
CA ALA A 116 -4.69 -6.89 3.96
C ALA A 116 -5.18 -5.53 3.45
N GLY A 117 -4.36 -4.48 3.55
CA GLY A 117 -4.70 -3.15 3.04
C GLY A 117 -5.01 -3.16 1.55
N VAL A 118 -4.13 -3.77 0.73
CA VAL A 118 -4.34 -3.90 -0.71
C VAL A 118 -5.62 -4.67 -1.03
N LEU A 119 -5.85 -5.81 -0.35
CA LEU A 119 -7.05 -6.62 -0.52
C LEU A 119 -8.32 -5.84 -0.18
N VAL A 120 -8.35 -5.12 0.96
CA VAL A 120 -9.50 -4.30 1.36
C VAL A 120 -9.82 -3.25 0.31
N GLY A 121 -8.81 -2.52 -0.18
CA GLY A 121 -8.97 -1.52 -1.23
C GLY A 121 -9.50 -2.11 -2.53
N PHE A 122 -8.96 -3.26 -2.93
CA PHE A 122 -9.38 -3.98 -4.14
C PHE A 122 -10.80 -4.57 -4.03
N LEU A 123 -11.15 -5.17 -2.89
CA LEU A 123 -12.48 -5.72 -2.65
C LEU A 123 -13.52 -4.61 -2.60
N THR A 124 -13.21 -3.48 -1.95
CA THR A 124 -14.11 -2.32 -1.92
C THR A 124 -14.33 -1.75 -3.32
N LEU A 125 -13.28 -1.66 -4.13
CA LEU A 125 -13.38 -1.25 -5.53
C LEU A 125 -14.32 -2.15 -6.34
N THR A 126 -14.13 -3.47 -6.19
CA THR A 126 -14.89 -4.50 -6.90
C THR A 126 -16.35 -4.55 -6.42
N ALA A 127 -16.59 -4.46 -5.11
CA ALA A 127 -17.93 -4.40 -4.53
C ALA A 127 -18.74 -3.18 -5.02
N LEU A 128 -18.06 -2.05 -5.28
CA LEU A 128 -18.69 -0.86 -5.87
C LEU A 128 -18.85 -0.94 -7.40
N GLY A 129 -18.41 -2.02 -8.05
CA GLY A 129 -18.42 -2.17 -9.51
C GLY A 129 -17.62 -1.08 -10.24
N ARG A 130 -16.68 -0.44 -9.55
CA ARG A 130 -15.85 0.65 -10.08
C ARG A 130 -14.49 0.15 -10.57
N ASP A 131 -14.25 -1.15 -10.52
CA ASP A 131 -13.05 -1.73 -11.09
C ASP A 131 -13.01 -1.54 -12.62
N HIS A 132 -11.80 -1.42 -13.13
CA HIS A 132 -11.55 -1.18 -14.54
C HIS A 132 -12.25 -2.19 -15.47
N ARG A 133 -12.34 -3.46 -15.07
CA ARG A 133 -12.92 -4.52 -15.89
C ARG A 133 -14.44 -4.42 -15.94
N SER A 134 -15.11 -4.20 -14.81
CA SER A 134 -16.56 -3.98 -14.77
C SER A 134 -16.98 -2.74 -15.56
N GLN A 135 -16.22 -1.65 -15.47
CA GLN A 135 -16.51 -0.43 -16.24
C GLN A 135 -16.27 -0.62 -17.75
N GLN A 136 -15.23 -1.36 -18.15
CA GLN A 136 -15.05 -1.72 -19.56
C GLN A 136 -16.22 -2.55 -20.09
N LEU A 137 -16.64 -3.60 -19.35
CA LEU A 137 -17.76 -4.45 -19.75
C LEU A 137 -19.07 -3.66 -19.86
N LYS A 138 -19.33 -2.75 -18.91
CA LYS A 138 -20.49 -1.85 -18.96
C LYS A 138 -20.48 -0.98 -20.22
N ARG A 139 -19.34 -0.35 -20.55
CA ARG A 139 -19.20 0.46 -21.77
C ARG A 139 -19.40 -0.36 -23.05
N TYR A 140 -18.87 -1.58 -23.09
CA TYR A 140 -19.10 -2.49 -24.22
C TYR A 140 -20.58 -2.86 -24.37
N ALA A 141 -21.29 -3.10 -23.28
CA ALA A 141 -22.72 -3.36 -23.30
C ALA A 141 -23.52 -2.14 -23.78
N GLU A 142 -23.20 -0.94 -23.29
CA GLU A 142 -23.83 0.32 -23.72
C GLU A 142 -23.59 0.59 -25.23
N LEU A 143 -22.38 0.36 -25.72
CA LEU A 143 -22.04 0.50 -27.14
C LEU A 143 -22.79 -0.49 -28.03
N LYS A 144 -22.97 -1.74 -27.58
CA LYS A 144 -23.77 -2.74 -28.32
C LYS A 144 -25.27 -2.45 -28.26
N ALA A 145 -25.76 -1.88 -27.17
CA ALA A 145 -27.16 -1.51 -27.01
C ALA A 145 -27.54 -0.21 -27.73
N ALA A 146 -26.57 0.68 -27.97
CA ALA A 146 -26.80 1.91 -28.72
C ALA A 146 -27.11 1.60 -30.20
N LYS A 147 -28.34 1.89 -30.64
CA LYS A 147 -28.72 1.78 -32.06
C LYS A 147 -27.78 2.61 -32.94
N PRO A 148 -27.33 2.09 -34.10
CA PRO A 148 -26.50 2.85 -35.02
C PRO A 148 -27.28 4.10 -35.49
N ARG A 149 -26.72 5.29 -35.24
CA ARG A 149 -27.27 6.54 -35.78
C ARG A 149 -27.17 6.50 -37.30
N LYS A 150 -28.32 6.59 -37.99
CA LYS A 150 -28.35 6.75 -39.44
C LYS A 150 -27.60 8.04 -39.82
N VAL A 151 -26.52 7.90 -40.58
CA VAL A 151 -25.81 9.03 -41.18
C VAL A 151 -26.73 9.59 -42.26
N VAL A 152 -27.34 10.75 -42.00
CA VAL A 152 -28.13 11.48 -43.00
C VAL A 152 -27.12 12.20 -43.89
N ARG A 153 -26.94 11.72 -45.13
CA ARG A 153 -26.24 12.50 -46.18
C ARG A 153 -27.10 13.73 -46.49
N ARG A 154 -26.49 14.92 -46.39
CA ARG A 154 -27.04 16.16 -46.95
C ARG A 154 -26.75 16.22 -48.44
#